data_AF-J7S7V1-F1
#
_entry.id   AF-J7S7V1-F1
#
_cell.length_a   1.000
_cell.length_b   1.000
_cell.length_c   1.000
_cell.angle_alpha   90.00
_cell.angle_beta   90.00
_cell.angle_gamma   90.00
#
_symmetry.space_group_name_H-M   'P 1'
#
loop_
_entity.id
_entity.type
_entity.pdbx_description
1 polymer ?
#
loop_
_entity_poly.entity_id
_entity_poly.type
_entity_poly.pdbx_seq_one_letter_code
_entity_poly.pdbx_strand_id
1 'polypeptide(L)' 'MDPKLRNTLKWITQIQLLVLLFGILIKITDRYLLNSICFWVLRYPDTSGNNILWWQRFSTTERLGWRFIDYVESK' A
#
# COMPACT_ATOMS: atom_id res chain seq x y z
N MET A 1 -39.64 -15.08 -18.09
CA MET A 1 -38.55 -14.48 -17.29
C MET A 1 -38.14 -13.18 -17.96
N ASP A 2 -38.41 -12.05 -17.29
CA ASP A 2 -38.32 -10.72 -17.90
C ASP A 2 -36.91 -10.39 -18.42
N PRO A 3 -36.78 -9.91 -19.67
CA PRO A 3 -35.47 -9.57 -20.25
C PRO A 3 -34.80 -8.41 -19.52
N LYS A 4 -35.58 -7.50 -18.92
CA LYS A 4 -35.06 -6.42 -18.07
C LYS A 4 -34.36 -6.96 -16.82
N LEU A 5 -34.97 -7.92 -16.14
CA LEU A 5 -34.45 -8.48 -14.89
C LEU A 5 -33.10 -9.19 -15.11
N ARG A 6 -32.95 -9.87 -16.27
CA ARG A 6 -31.70 -10.54 -16.66
C ARG A 6 -30.55 -9.56 -16.91
N ASN A 7 -30.84 -8.40 -17.51
CA ASN A 7 -29.83 -7.38 -17.79
C ASN A 7 -29.39 -6.65 -16.51
N THR A 8 -30.33 -6.35 -15.61
CA THR A 8 -30.01 -5.77 -14.30
C THR A 8 -29.16 -6.71 -13.46
N LEU A 9 -29.49 -8.01 -13.45
CA LEU A 9 -28.69 -8.99 -12.71
C LEU A 9 -27.24 -9.02 -13.20
N LYS A 10 -27.03 -9.09 -14.52
CA LYS A 10 -25.69 -9.08 -15.13
C LYS A 10 -24.87 -7.85 -14.73
N TRP A 11 -25.48 -6.68 -14.74
CA TRP A 11 -24.84 -5.43 -14.32
C TRP A 11 -24.43 -5.46 -12.85
N ILE A 12 -25.32 -5.93 -11.97
CA ILE A 12 -25.03 -6.05 -10.53
C ILE A 12 -23.87 -7.02 -10.33
N THR A 13 -23.87 -8.18 -10.99
CA THR A 13 -22.77 -9.15 -10.85
C THR A 13 -21.43 -8.59 -11.36
N GLN A 14 -21.44 -7.81 -12.44
CA GLN A 14 -20.24 -7.15 -12.97
C GLN A 14 -19.69 -6.10 -12.00
N ILE A 15 -20.55 -5.26 -11.43
CA ILE A 15 -20.15 -4.26 -10.43
C ILE A 15 -19.58 -4.94 -9.19
N GLN A 16 -20.24 -6.00 -8.72
CA GLN A 16 -19.82 -6.75 -7.54
C GLN A 16 -18.46 -7.42 -7.75
N LEU A 17 -18.20 -7.92 -8.96
CA LEU A 17 -16.90 -8.47 -9.36
C LEU A 17 -15.81 -7.40 -9.42
N LEU A 18 -16.12 -6.20 -9.92
CA LEU A 18 -15.18 -5.07 -9.89
C LEU A 18 -14.84 -4.64 -8.46
N VAL A 19 -15.83 -4.55 -7.57
CA VAL A 19 -15.60 -4.20 -6.15
C VAL A 19 -14.71 -5.24 -5.47
N LEU A 20 -14.93 -6.52 -5.74
CA LEU A 20 -14.08 -7.61 -5.24
C LEU A 20 -12.64 -7.49 -5.75
N LEU A 21 -12.46 -7.21 -7.06
CA LEU A 21 -11.14 -7.00 -7.63
C LEU A 21 -10.43 -5.79 -7.02
N PHE A 22 -11.13 -4.67 -6.83
CA PHE A 22 -10.58 -3.50 -6.15
C PHE A 22 -10.19 -3.81 -4.70
N GLY A 23 -11.02 -4.54 -3.95
CA GLY A 23 -10.69 -4.94 -2.58
C GLY A 23 -9.46 -5.85 -2.50
N ILE A 24 -9.30 -6.76 -3.47
CA ILE A 24 -8.10 -7.61 -3.59
C ILE A 24 -6.88 -6.77 -3.95
N LEU A 25 -6.99 -5.87 -4.93
CA LEU A 25 -5.92 -4.96 -5.32
C LEU A 25 -5.48 -4.08 -4.15
N ILE A 26 -6.42 -3.48 -3.40
CA ILE A 26 -6.08 -2.67 -2.21
C ILE A 26 -5.37 -3.52 -1.16
N LYS A 27 -5.80 -4.76 -0.90
CA LYS A 27 -5.11 -5.65 0.06
C LYS A 27 -3.71 -6.05 -0.41
N ILE A 28 -3.54 -6.31 -1.70
CA ILE A 28 -2.23 -6.61 -2.30
C ILE A 28 -1.36 -5.35 -2.21
N THR A 29 -1.86 -4.20 -2.62
CA THR A 29 -1.17 -2.92 -2.57
C THR A 29 -0.78 -2.54 -1.15
N ASP A 30 -1.65 -2.70 -0.15
CA ASP A 30 -1.31 -2.47 1.26
C ASP A 30 -0.17 -3.39 1.70
N ARG A 31 -0.25 -4.69 1.37
CA ARG A 31 0.77 -5.66 1.77
C ARG A 31 2.11 -5.47 1.05
N TYR A 32 2.10 -5.19 -0.25
CA TYR A 32 3.30 -5.03 -1.06
C TYR A 32 3.90 -3.64 -0.94
N LEU A 33 3.10 -2.56 -0.93
CA LEU A 33 3.64 -1.21 -0.73
C LEU A 33 4.20 -1.07 0.68
N LEU A 34 3.53 -1.52 1.73
CA LEU A 34 4.10 -1.44 3.07
C LEU A 34 5.39 -2.24 3.16
N ASN A 35 5.43 -3.45 2.60
CA ASN A 35 6.64 -4.27 2.64
C ASN A 35 7.77 -3.68 1.78
N SER A 36 7.47 -3.12 0.61
CA SER A 36 8.44 -2.44 -0.25
C SER A 36 8.95 -1.14 0.37
N ILE A 37 8.08 -0.36 1.02
CA ILE A 37 8.48 0.88 1.70
C ILE A 37 9.30 0.52 2.95
N CYS A 38 8.88 -0.44 3.77
CA CYS A 38 9.69 -0.92 4.90
C CYS A 38 11.06 -1.41 4.43
N PHE A 39 11.10 -2.17 3.34
CA PHE A 39 12.37 -2.62 2.75
C PHE A 39 13.23 -1.44 2.29
N TRP A 40 12.65 -0.44 1.65
CA TRP A 40 13.38 0.71 1.13
C TRP A 40 13.86 1.66 2.25
N VAL A 41 13.04 1.84 3.29
CA VAL A 41 13.33 2.66 4.47
C VAL A 41 14.38 1.98 5.36
N LEU A 42 14.35 0.65 5.52
CA LEU A 42 15.21 -0.08 6.46
C LEU A 42 16.47 -0.68 5.82
N ARG A 43 16.49 -0.96 4.50
CA ARG A 43 17.55 -1.79 3.88
C ARG A 43 18.60 -1.01 3.10
N TYR A 44 18.47 0.30 2.93
CA TYR A 44 19.53 1.12 2.34
C TYR A 44 20.32 1.85 3.44
N PRO A 45 21.34 1.20 4.05
CA PRO A 45 22.33 1.93 4.82
C PRO A 45 23.05 2.89 3.86
N ASP A 46 23.27 4.12 4.31
CA ASP A 46 24.01 5.11 3.53
C ASP A 46 25.40 4.55 3.24
N THR A 47 25.86 4.69 2.00
CA THR A 47 27.14 4.14 1.50
C THR A 47 28.37 4.75 2.18
N SER A 48 28.15 5.63 3.17
CA SER A 48 29.16 6.38 3.92
C SER A 48 29.77 5.63 5.10
N GLY A 49 29.38 4.37 5.36
CA GLY A 49 30.02 3.51 6.37
C GLY A 49 29.62 3.83 7.82
N ASN A 50 28.81 4.86 8.04
CA ASN A 50 28.07 5.03 9.28
C ASN A 50 26.74 4.27 9.15
N ASN A 51 26.30 3.55 10.18
CA ASN A 51 25.02 2.83 10.25
C ASN A 51 23.79 3.78 10.26
N ILE A 52 23.82 4.83 9.46
CA ILE A 52 22.80 5.87 9.32
C ILE A 52 21.97 5.50 8.10
N LEU A 53 20.66 5.51 8.25
CA LEU A 53 19.74 5.25 7.15
C LEU A 53 19.72 6.45 6.20
N TRP A 54 19.61 6.19 4.89
CA TRP A 54 19.69 7.23 3.86
C TRP A 54 18.69 8.39 4.07
N TRP A 55 17.53 8.11 4.66
CA TRP A 55 16.48 9.09 4.94
C TRP A 55 16.74 9.94 6.21
N GLN A 56 17.65 9.52 7.10
CA GLN A 56 18.06 10.31 8.27
C GLN A 56 18.99 11.47 7.89
N ARG A 57 19.50 11.51 6.65
CA ARG A 57 20.41 12.56 6.17
C ARG A 57 19.71 13.90 5.91
N PHE A 58 18.41 13.89 5.67
CA PHE A 58 17.62 15.09 5.37
C PHE A 58 16.55 15.26 6.44
N SER A 59 16.49 16.42 7.10
CA SER A 59 15.56 16.69 8.21
C SER A 59 14.08 16.52 7.83
N THR A 60 13.71 16.84 6.59
CA THR A 60 12.34 16.62 6.07
C THR A 60 12.02 15.14 5.90
N THR A 61 12.98 14.36 5.40
CA THR A 61 12.82 12.93 5.12
C THR A 61 12.91 12.10 6.41
N GLU A 62 13.69 12.57 7.39
CA GLU A 62 13.75 12.04 8.76
C GLU A 62 12.37 12.06 9.41
N ARG A 63 11.69 13.21 9.35
CA ARG A 63 10.36 13.37 9.94
C ARG A 63 9.30 12.50 9.25
N LEU A 64 9.43 12.28 7.95
CA LEU A 64 8.56 11.38 7.18
C LEU A 64 8.86 9.91 7.49
N GLY A 65 10.13 9.54 7.63
CA GLY A 65 10.56 8.19 8.00
C GLY A 65 10.06 7.79 9.39
N TRP A 66 10.22 8.68 10.39
CA TRP A 66 9.67 8.43 11.73
C TRP A 66 8.15 8.31 11.75
N ARG A 67 7.42 9.20 11.05
CA ARG A 67 5.96 9.07 10.91
C ARG A 67 5.53 7.76 10.26
N PHE A 68 6.33 7.26 9.30
CA PHE A 68 6.06 5.99 8.66
C PHE A 68 6.30 4.82 9.60
N ILE A 69 7.38 4.85 10.39
CA ILE A 69 7.65 3.86 11.43
C ILE A 69 6.54 3.86 12.48
N ASP A 70 6.15 5.03 12.99
CA ASP A 70 5.04 5.17 13.95
C ASP A 70 3.73 4.60 13.38
N TYR A 71 3.44 4.85 12.10
CA TYR A 71 2.25 4.31 11.45
C TYR A 71 2.29 2.79 11.34
N VAL A 72 3.44 2.21 11.00
CA VAL A 72 3.64 0.76 10.92
C VAL A 72 3.57 0.10 12.31
N GLU A 73 4.12 0.73 13.34
CA GLU A 73 4.07 0.22 14.72
C GLU A 73 2.67 0.34 15.33
N SER A 74 1.90 1.36 14.95
CA SER A 74 0.53 1.58 15.44
C SER A 74 -0.54 0.67 14.80
N LYS A 75 -0.19 -0.09 13.76
CA LYS A 75 -1.10 -0.95 12.99
C LYS A 75 -0.94 -2.42 13.34
#